data_AF-A0A8S3SBK6-F1
#
_entry.id   AF-A0A8S3SBK6-F1
#
_cell.length_a   1.000
_cell.length_b   1.000
_cell.length_c   1.000
_cell.angle_alpha   90.00
_cell.angle_beta   90.00
_cell.angle_gamma   90.00
#
_symmetry.space_group_name_H-M   'P 1'
#
loop_
_entity.id
_entity.type
_entity.pdbx_description
1 polymer ?
#
loop_
_entity_poly.entity_id
_entity_poly.type
_entity_poly.pdbx_seq_one_letter_code
_entity_poly.pdbx_strand_id
1 'polypeptide(L)'
;MATSIHLAEEEVKPINEDFSELLTCTICLETFKQPRYLPCLHTFCESCISTYIVSAVKQENPEGFKCPICHRLVHIGDSTENPETWAKTLPGNHFVVSMIDRKAMKKAEKFCDACTSKGVSEEAISWCMVCEEAYCDTCEANHKTFKVSRNHKIVPIENIIEDVSCSNVCAFVACDEHPEKTIEIYCKDHSQSCCTVCATIHHRKCEHVVTIDEAVSGVKLSTHAQELTKKLIKRSKTIEDIIKNRNQNTTHFKNEIDIILVEIANMRKRLNDKLDILENEIREEVNITREQHLHRLNEECTELSVLKNTFDHWKNIFEACLSQGSDVQCLVKMEEITRRMPQFENDLFKVVKEIKDLSIEFEATTTDSNIECFGRLHLNEKRPSLPGFKAINFHTGKIKVIFTIDIKAKEALDIPNDPTDICKVNDRTVAVSSYARKICIINVKPLTLVNTLDINVPVWGLCLVEDEFITTYDNSISWLTAATGAKIKELPTSADTRFVTCYKKNEFIYRNVDHSIKFESALGKGFEYNHSNLSDPYNQEIDEEGNIYIVGYSSNNIHQLTPTGQLIRIIPVSDIDSTITGCPWVMRFKRNTNRFLLTFHASAGPVLVCEIE
;
A
#
# COMPACT_ATOMS: atom_id res chain seq x y z
N MET A 1 -31.40 50.44 26.81
CA MET A 1 -32.03 49.98 28.06
C MET A 1 -30.97 49.23 28.83
N ALA A 2 -30.55 49.77 29.97
CA ALA A 2 -29.53 49.18 30.83
C ALA A 2 -30.15 48.01 31.58
N THR A 3 -29.67 46.79 31.34
CA THR A 3 -30.10 45.60 32.06
C THR A 3 -29.20 45.42 33.28
N SER A 4 -29.67 45.88 34.44
CA SER A 4 -29.04 45.68 35.74
C SER A 4 -28.96 44.18 36.05
N ILE A 5 -27.74 43.68 36.22
CA ILE A 5 -27.47 42.34 36.74
C ILE A 5 -27.67 42.43 38.27
N HIS A 6 -28.83 42.02 38.75
CA HIS A 6 -29.03 41.72 40.18
C HIS A 6 -28.22 40.47 40.51
N LEU A 7 -27.06 40.64 41.15
CA LEU A 7 -26.37 39.56 41.86
C LEU A 7 -27.25 39.18 43.04
N ALA A 8 -27.96 38.06 42.93
CA ALA A 8 -28.64 37.44 44.05
C ALA A 8 -27.58 36.97 45.06
N GLU A 9 -27.64 37.52 46.27
CA GLU A 9 -26.91 36.97 47.42
C GLU A 9 -27.51 35.58 47.70
N GLU A 10 -26.81 34.51 47.30
CA GLU A 10 -27.16 33.14 47.69
C GLU A 10 -27.02 33.04 49.22
N GLU A 11 -28.16 33.09 49.92
CA GLU A 11 -28.26 32.71 51.33
C GLU A 11 -27.68 31.30 51.53
N VAL A 12 -26.74 31.19 52.48
CA VAL A 12 -26.17 29.91 52.90
C VAL A 12 -27.30 29.10 53.51
N LYS A 13 -27.83 28.10 52.78
CA LYS A 13 -28.77 27.13 53.33
C LYS A 13 -28.19 26.49 54.60
N PRO A 14 -28.98 26.28 55.66
CA PRO A 14 -28.52 25.59 56.85
C PRO A 14 -28.02 24.21 56.46
N ILE A 15 -26.86 23.83 57.01
CA ILE A 15 -26.27 22.51 56.84
C ILE A 15 -27.29 21.49 57.34
N ASN A 16 -27.63 20.52 56.47
CA ASN A 16 -28.57 19.44 56.71
C ASN A 16 -28.31 18.80 58.09
N GLU A 17 -29.34 18.68 58.95
CA GLU A 17 -29.21 18.30 60.37
C GLU A 17 -28.80 16.83 60.63
N ASP A 18 -28.59 16.03 59.58
CA ASP A 18 -28.16 14.65 59.72
C ASP A 18 -26.64 14.49 59.63
N PHE A 19 -25.96 14.64 60.76
CA PHE A 19 -24.52 14.41 60.89
C PHE A 19 -24.13 12.91 60.89
N SER A 20 -25.05 11.98 60.60
CA SER A 20 -24.80 10.54 60.72
C SER A 20 -23.65 10.03 59.83
N GLU A 21 -23.47 10.61 58.64
CA GLU A 21 -22.35 10.26 57.74
C GLU A 21 -21.00 10.72 58.30
N LEU A 22 -20.96 11.80 59.11
CA LEU A 22 -19.74 12.30 59.74
C LEU A 22 -19.31 11.49 60.97
N LEU A 23 -20.17 10.60 61.48
CA LEU A 23 -19.91 9.77 62.66
C LEU A 23 -19.63 8.30 62.30
N THR A 24 -19.54 8.00 61.00
CA THR A 24 -19.36 6.65 60.48
C THR A 24 -17.95 6.46 59.95
N CYS A 25 -17.31 5.34 60.29
CA CYS A 25 -16.00 4.99 59.76
C CYS A 25 -16.11 4.47 58.33
N THR A 26 -15.28 4.98 57.41
CA THR A 26 -15.30 4.56 56.00
C THR A 26 -14.70 3.16 55.74
N ILE A 27 -14.09 2.53 56.74
CA ILE A 27 -13.51 1.18 56.63
C ILE A 27 -14.53 0.13 57.08
N CYS A 28 -15.04 0.21 58.32
CA CYS A 28 -16.02 -0.75 58.83
C CYS A 28 -17.48 -0.37 58.54
N LEU A 29 -17.74 0.87 58.09
CA LEU A 29 -19.07 1.43 57.85
C LEU A 29 -19.98 1.45 59.09
N GLU A 30 -19.39 1.37 60.28
CA GLU A 30 -20.06 1.50 61.58
C GLU A 30 -19.72 2.84 62.25
N THR A 31 -20.50 3.23 63.26
CA THR A 31 -20.17 4.35 64.14
C THR A 31 -18.75 4.20 64.72
N PHE A 32 -17.98 5.28 64.79
CA PHE A 32 -16.59 5.20 65.23
C PHE A 32 -16.44 4.57 66.62
N LYS A 33 -15.48 3.64 66.74
CA LYS A 33 -15.03 3.03 67.99
C LYS A 33 -13.58 3.46 68.22
N GLN A 34 -13.31 4.17 69.32
CA GLN A 34 -11.98 4.76 69.60
C GLN A 34 -11.42 5.51 68.37
N PRO A 35 -12.08 6.59 67.93
CA PRO A 35 -11.71 7.28 66.70
C PRO A 35 -10.29 7.86 66.80
N ARG A 36 -9.45 7.53 65.81
CA ARG A 36 -8.11 8.09 65.58
C ARG A 36 -8.16 8.99 64.35
N TYR A 37 -7.63 10.20 64.42
CA TYR A 37 -7.56 11.09 63.26
C TYR A 37 -6.13 11.26 62.76
N LEU A 38 -6.01 11.45 61.45
CA LEU A 38 -4.74 11.62 60.75
C LEU A 38 -4.41 13.11 60.54
N PRO A 39 -3.15 13.48 60.26
CA PRO A 39 -2.78 14.87 59.92
C PRO A 39 -3.55 15.45 58.72
N CYS A 40 -4.10 14.60 57.85
CA CYS A 40 -4.97 15.00 56.75
C CYS A 40 -6.45 15.22 57.15
N LEU A 41 -6.77 15.18 58.45
CA LEU A 41 -8.08 15.36 59.06
C LEU A 41 -9.11 14.23 58.83
N HIS A 42 -8.70 13.10 58.23
CA HIS A 42 -9.56 11.93 58.14
C HIS A 42 -9.52 11.12 59.43
N THR A 43 -10.68 10.57 59.82
CA THR A 43 -10.87 9.82 61.07
C THR A 43 -11.26 8.38 60.78
N PHE A 44 -10.75 7.43 61.58
CA PHE A 44 -10.98 5.99 61.47
C PHE A 44 -11.09 5.37 62.86
N CYS A 45 -11.74 4.22 63.01
CA CYS A 45 -11.64 3.44 64.26
C CYS A 45 -10.19 3.00 64.46
N GLU A 46 -9.71 2.94 65.71
CA GLU A 46 -8.35 2.45 66.03
C GLU A 46 -8.07 1.08 65.42
N SER A 47 -8.99 0.13 65.59
CA SER A 47 -8.84 -1.23 65.04
C SER A 47 -8.81 -1.26 63.51
N CYS A 48 -9.62 -0.40 62.86
CA CYS A 48 -9.69 -0.31 61.41
C CYS A 48 -8.40 0.24 60.82
N ILE A 49 -7.88 1.33 61.39
CA ILE A 49 -6.65 1.93 60.90
C ILE A 49 -5.43 1.07 61.23
N SER A 50 -5.42 0.40 62.39
CA SER A 50 -4.40 -0.59 62.75
C SER A 50 -4.32 -1.72 61.73
N THR A 51 -5.46 -2.32 61.37
CA THR A 51 -5.51 -3.39 60.37
C THR A 51 -5.04 -2.91 59.00
N TYR A 52 -5.48 -1.71 58.59
CA TYR A 52 -5.05 -1.10 57.34
C TYR A 52 -3.53 -0.86 57.30
N ILE A 53 -2.96 -0.26 58.35
CA ILE A 53 -1.51 0.03 58.45
C ILE A 53 -0.71 -1.26 58.28
N VAL A 54 -1.03 -2.31 59.03
CA VAL A 54 -0.34 -3.62 58.95
C VAL A 54 -0.42 -4.20 57.54
N SER A 55 -1.54 -4.03 56.83
CA SER A 55 -1.69 -4.52 55.45
C SER A 55 -0.94 -3.67 54.40
N ALA A 56 -0.83 -2.36 54.64
CA ALA A 56 -0.30 -1.38 53.70
C ALA A 56 1.23 -1.26 53.78
N VAL A 57 1.79 -1.51 54.96
CA VAL A 57 3.22 -1.44 55.26
C VAL A 57 3.86 -2.80 54.96
N LYS A 58 4.53 -2.92 53.81
CA LYS A 58 5.19 -4.16 53.35
C LYS A 58 6.72 -4.09 53.34
N GLN A 59 7.30 -2.95 53.72
CA GLN A 59 8.73 -2.66 53.63
C GLN A 59 9.40 -2.85 55.00
N GLU A 60 10.68 -3.22 55.01
CA GLU A 60 11.54 -3.09 56.20
C GLU A 60 11.85 -1.60 56.41
N ASN A 61 11.56 -1.03 57.58
CA ASN A 61 11.67 0.40 57.93
C ASN A 61 10.83 1.38 57.06
N PRO A 62 9.49 1.29 57.10
CA PRO A 62 8.58 2.26 56.50
C PRO A 62 8.68 3.67 57.13
N GLU A 63 8.70 4.73 56.30
CA GLU A 63 8.61 6.13 56.76
C GLU A 63 7.21 6.55 57.24
N GLY A 64 6.21 5.66 57.07
CA GLY A 64 4.81 5.93 57.36
C GLY A 64 3.84 5.12 56.50
N PHE A 65 2.59 5.56 56.40
CA PHE A 65 1.54 4.92 55.59
C PHE A 65 0.67 5.95 54.85
N LYS A 66 -0.03 5.56 53.78
CA LYS A 66 -0.93 6.46 53.04
C LYS A 66 -2.33 6.46 53.62
N CYS A 67 -2.96 7.62 53.77
CA CYS A 67 -4.36 7.71 54.18
C CYS A 67 -5.28 6.92 53.21
N PRO A 68 -6.25 6.13 53.71
CA PRO A 68 -7.20 5.39 52.87
C PRO A 68 -8.06 6.24 51.94
N ILE A 69 -8.33 7.51 52.29
CA ILE A 69 -9.27 8.38 51.56
C ILE A 69 -8.53 9.31 50.59
N CYS A 70 -7.54 10.07 51.06
CA CYS A 70 -6.85 11.07 50.25
C CYS A 70 -5.44 10.69 49.82
N HIS A 71 -4.96 9.49 50.21
CA HIS A 71 -3.67 8.94 49.85
C HIS A 71 -2.44 9.80 50.24
N ARG A 72 -2.62 10.81 51.10
CA ARG A 72 -1.52 11.57 51.69
C ARG A 72 -0.72 10.68 52.62
N LEU A 73 0.61 10.83 52.57
CA LEU A 73 1.53 10.13 53.46
C LEU A 73 1.36 10.65 54.88
N VAL A 74 1.24 9.74 55.84
CA VAL A 74 1.23 10.00 57.28
C VAL A 74 2.54 9.49 57.84
N HIS A 75 3.36 10.40 58.32
CA HIS A 75 4.64 10.08 58.97
C HIS A 75 4.42 9.61 60.40
N ILE A 76 5.13 8.57 60.82
CA ILE A 76 5.20 8.11 62.21
C ILE A 76 6.59 8.47 62.74
N GLY A 77 6.63 9.25 63.83
CA GLY A 77 7.83 9.95 64.29
C GLY A 77 8.98 9.04 64.72
N ASP A 78 8.70 7.80 65.15
CA ASP A 78 9.72 6.84 65.55
C ASP A 78 9.61 5.53 64.75
N SER A 79 10.43 5.40 63.71
CA SER A 79 10.43 4.27 62.77
C SER A 79 10.85 2.92 63.39
N THR A 80 11.29 2.91 64.65
CA THR A 80 11.68 1.68 65.37
C THR A 80 10.51 0.95 66.03
N GLU A 81 9.33 1.57 66.13
CA GLU A 81 8.14 0.91 66.65
C GLU A 81 7.48 -0.01 65.60
N ASN A 82 6.98 -1.17 66.03
CA ASN A 82 6.25 -2.11 65.19
C ASN A 82 5.00 -1.41 64.59
N PRO A 83 4.72 -1.51 63.27
CA PRO A 83 3.52 -0.96 62.63
C PRO A 83 2.19 -1.32 63.31
N GLU A 84 2.13 -2.41 64.07
CA GLU A 84 0.97 -2.80 64.89
C GLU A 84 0.65 -1.80 66.02
N THR A 85 1.62 -1.03 66.52
CA THR A 85 1.41 -0.06 67.62
C THR A 85 1.10 1.34 67.12
N TRP A 86 1.38 1.65 65.84
CA TRP A 86 1.26 2.99 65.27
C TRP A 86 -0.16 3.56 65.35
N ALA A 87 -1.20 2.72 65.26
CA ALA A 87 -2.58 3.20 65.39
C ALA A 87 -2.86 3.82 66.77
N LYS A 88 -2.18 3.36 67.83
CA LYS A 88 -2.36 3.84 69.20
C LYS A 88 -1.64 5.16 69.46
N THR A 89 -0.55 5.40 68.72
CA THR A 89 0.23 6.65 68.81
C THR A 89 -0.48 7.80 68.09
N LEU A 90 -1.44 7.51 67.21
CA LEU A 90 -2.29 8.52 66.59
C LEU A 90 -3.23 9.18 67.61
N PRO A 91 -3.45 10.50 67.49
CA PRO A 91 -4.31 11.23 68.42
C PRO A 91 -5.77 10.78 68.33
N GLY A 92 -6.43 10.70 69.48
CA GLY A 92 -7.87 10.46 69.57
C GLY A 92 -8.68 11.65 69.07
N ASN A 93 -9.77 11.40 68.34
CA ASN A 93 -10.68 12.47 67.89
C ASN A 93 -11.79 12.73 68.91
N HIS A 94 -11.47 13.48 69.96
CA HIS A 94 -12.40 13.81 71.04
C HIS A 94 -13.64 14.59 70.58
N PHE A 95 -13.54 15.36 69.49
CA PHE A 95 -14.69 16.03 68.89
C PHE A 95 -15.71 15.03 68.34
N VAL A 96 -15.26 13.99 67.62
CA VAL A 96 -16.12 12.92 67.12
C VAL A 96 -16.71 12.10 68.26
N VAL A 97 -15.92 11.77 69.29
CA VAL A 97 -16.42 11.10 70.50
C VAL A 97 -17.56 11.90 71.15
N SER A 98 -17.34 13.20 71.39
CA SER A 98 -18.36 14.10 71.95
C SER A 98 -19.63 14.15 71.10
N MET A 99 -19.50 14.16 69.76
CA MET A 99 -20.67 14.11 68.86
C MET A 99 -21.43 12.77 68.92
N ILE A 100 -20.72 11.65 69.07
CA ILE A 100 -21.33 10.32 69.26
C ILE A 100 -22.08 10.26 70.59
N ASP A 101 -21.44 10.70 71.68
CA ASP A 101 -22.06 10.72 73.01
C ASP A 101 -23.29 11.63 73.04
N ARG A 102 -23.25 12.80 72.40
CA ARG A 102 -24.41 13.68 72.25
C ARG A 102 -25.55 13.01 71.50
N LYS A 103 -25.24 12.29 70.40
CA LYS A 103 -26.25 11.56 69.64
C LYS A 103 -26.88 10.43 70.48
N ALA A 104 -26.07 9.70 71.25
CA ALA A 104 -26.54 8.65 72.16
C ALA A 104 -27.39 9.23 73.31
N MET A 105 -26.96 10.34 73.91
CA MET A 105 -27.72 11.03 74.97
C MET A 105 -29.07 11.55 74.47
N LYS A 106 -29.15 12.15 73.28
CA LYS A 106 -30.43 12.59 72.67
C LYS A 106 -31.43 11.46 72.43
N LYS A 107 -30.94 10.22 72.28
CA LYS A 107 -31.77 9.03 72.09
C LYS A 107 -32.02 8.23 73.37
N ALA A 108 -31.50 8.70 74.52
CA ALA A 108 -31.47 7.95 75.78
C ALA A 108 -30.77 6.58 75.66
N GLU A 109 -29.73 6.48 74.83
CA GLU A 109 -28.96 5.25 74.55
C GLU A 109 -27.55 5.27 75.20
N LYS A 110 -27.28 6.20 76.14
CA LYS A 110 -25.95 6.36 76.76
C LYS A 110 -25.86 5.58 78.08
N PHE A 111 -24.81 4.76 78.19
CA PHE A 111 -24.48 3.99 79.40
C PHE A 111 -23.43 4.70 80.26
N CYS A 112 -23.37 4.32 81.54
CA CYS A 112 -22.38 4.80 82.51
C CYS A 112 -20.97 4.39 82.08
N ASP A 113 -20.10 5.37 81.82
CA ASP A 113 -18.74 5.12 81.32
C ASP A 113 -17.89 4.39 82.37
N ALA A 114 -18.05 4.73 83.65
CA ALA A 114 -17.37 4.07 84.76
C ALA A 114 -17.80 2.60 84.93
N CYS A 115 -19.08 2.27 84.74
CA CYS A 115 -19.56 0.88 84.75
C CYS A 115 -19.11 0.13 83.50
N THR A 116 -19.18 0.78 82.34
CA THR A 116 -18.77 0.21 81.05
C THR A 116 -17.29 -0.16 81.06
N SER A 117 -16.43 0.65 81.69
CA SER A 117 -15.01 0.33 81.89
C SER A 117 -14.76 -0.94 82.70
N LYS A 118 -15.73 -1.34 83.53
CA LYS A 118 -15.71 -2.58 84.34
C LYS A 118 -16.48 -3.73 83.67
N GLY A 119 -16.94 -3.54 82.43
CA GLY A 119 -17.71 -4.53 81.68
C GLY A 119 -19.19 -4.63 82.05
N VAL A 120 -19.74 -3.62 82.74
CA VAL A 120 -21.15 -3.59 83.18
C VAL A 120 -21.89 -2.48 82.44
N SER A 121 -23.05 -2.79 81.87
CA SER A 121 -23.86 -1.85 81.08
C SER A 121 -25.02 -1.31 81.94
N GLU A 122 -24.73 -0.29 82.74
CA GLU A 122 -25.76 0.45 83.51
C GLU A 122 -26.14 1.72 82.77
N GLU A 123 -27.44 2.06 82.71
CA GLU A 123 -27.90 3.31 82.09
C GLU A 123 -27.33 4.53 82.83
N ALA A 124 -26.87 5.52 82.07
CA ALA A 124 -26.42 6.77 82.65
C ALA A 124 -27.62 7.70 82.90
N ILE A 125 -27.59 8.42 84.03
CA ILE A 125 -28.59 9.43 84.37
C ILE A 125 -28.02 10.85 84.36
N SER A 126 -26.71 10.97 84.48
CA SER A 126 -26.02 12.26 84.59
C SER A 126 -24.74 12.31 83.78
N TRP A 127 -24.33 13.54 83.46
CA TRP A 127 -23.15 13.87 82.67
C TRP A 127 -22.26 14.85 83.42
N CYS A 128 -20.98 14.54 83.55
CA CYS A 128 -20.01 15.45 84.12
C CYS A 128 -19.39 16.35 83.04
N MET A 129 -19.60 17.66 83.16
CA MET A 129 -19.10 18.66 82.20
C MET A 129 -17.57 18.85 82.21
N VAL A 130 -16.91 18.34 83.24
CA VAL A 130 -15.46 18.46 83.42
C VAL A 130 -14.75 17.17 83.00
N CYS A 131 -15.30 16.01 83.37
CA CYS A 131 -14.74 14.72 82.97
C CYS A 131 -15.15 14.31 81.55
N GLU A 132 -16.23 14.90 81.02
CA GLU A 132 -16.87 14.47 79.77
C GLU A 132 -17.25 12.98 79.79
N GLU A 133 -17.74 12.51 80.94
CA GLU A 133 -18.18 11.13 81.18
C GLU A 133 -19.61 11.11 81.72
N ALA A 134 -20.35 10.06 81.36
CA ALA A 134 -21.70 9.76 81.80
C ALA A 134 -21.68 8.79 83.00
N TYR A 135 -22.55 9.01 83.98
CA TYR A 135 -22.62 8.22 85.21
C TYR A 135 -24.03 7.73 85.52
N CYS A 136 -24.13 6.52 86.08
CA CYS A 136 -25.32 6.05 86.79
C CYS A 136 -25.36 6.67 88.21
N ASP A 137 -26.48 6.53 88.91
CA ASP A 137 -26.69 7.11 90.25
C ASP A 137 -25.56 6.80 91.23
N THR A 138 -25.11 5.54 91.27
CA THR A 138 -24.02 5.10 92.16
C THR A 138 -22.67 5.72 91.78
N CYS A 139 -22.36 5.79 90.49
CA CYS A 139 -21.12 6.37 90.02
C CYS A 139 -21.08 7.89 90.20
N GLU A 140 -22.21 8.58 90.02
CA GLU A 140 -22.34 10.00 90.32
C GLU A 140 -22.11 10.29 91.80
N ALA A 141 -22.74 9.52 92.70
CA ALA A 141 -22.57 9.67 94.13
C ALA A 141 -21.09 9.52 94.53
N ASN A 142 -20.42 8.49 94.02
CA ASN A 142 -19.00 8.27 94.25
C ASN A 142 -18.14 9.40 93.67
N HIS A 143 -18.46 9.89 92.47
CA HIS A 143 -17.74 11.00 91.83
C HIS A 143 -17.74 12.27 92.70
N LYS A 144 -18.85 12.53 93.40
CA LYS A 144 -18.97 13.68 94.32
C LYS A 144 -18.18 13.52 95.64
N THR A 145 -17.72 12.32 95.99
CA THR A 145 -16.97 12.07 97.24
C THR A 145 -15.47 12.34 97.12
N PHE A 146 -14.89 12.21 95.92
CA PHE A 146 -13.45 12.40 95.74
C PHE A 146 -13.06 13.88 95.75
N LYS A 147 -11.95 14.21 96.43
CA LYS A 147 -11.48 15.60 96.56
C LYS A 147 -11.25 16.29 95.22
N VAL A 148 -10.84 15.54 94.21
CA VAL A 148 -10.53 16.05 92.87
C VAL A 148 -11.78 16.37 92.05
N SER A 149 -12.88 15.63 92.25
CA SER A 149 -14.08 15.71 91.40
C SER A 149 -15.33 16.21 92.10
N ARG A 150 -15.31 16.38 93.44
CA ARG A 150 -16.46 16.84 94.23
C ARG A 150 -17.05 18.20 93.79
N ASN A 151 -16.25 19.01 93.11
CA ASN A 151 -16.64 20.34 92.63
C ASN A 151 -16.93 20.35 91.12
N HIS A 152 -16.90 19.20 90.43
CA HIS A 152 -17.22 19.16 89.01
C HIS A 152 -18.71 19.43 88.78
N LYS A 153 -19.03 20.20 87.73
CA LYS A 153 -20.42 20.44 87.33
C LYS A 153 -21.00 19.18 86.69
N ILE A 154 -22.02 18.61 87.32
CA ILE A 154 -22.76 17.43 86.82
C ILE A 154 -24.18 17.88 86.47
N VAL A 155 -24.68 17.45 85.32
CA VAL A 155 -26.03 17.77 84.82
C VAL A 155 -26.80 16.50 84.50
N PRO A 156 -28.12 16.42 84.78
CA PRO A 156 -28.94 15.30 84.34
C PRO A 156 -28.98 15.22 82.81
N ILE A 157 -28.96 14.00 82.23
CA ILE A 157 -28.92 13.79 80.78
C ILE A 157 -30.16 14.35 80.08
N GLU A 158 -31.32 14.25 80.70
CA GLU A 158 -32.58 14.85 80.24
C GLU A 158 -32.51 16.38 80.03
N ASN A 159 -31.60 17.07 80.73
CA ASN A 159 -31.45 18.52 80.67
C ASN A 159 -30.37 18.98 79.67
N ILE A 160 -29.77 18.07 78.90
CA ILE A 160 -28.72 18.36 77.91
C ILE A 160 -29.31 18.82 76.55
N ILE A 161 -30.65 18.86 76.43
CA ILE A 161 -31.33 18.79 75.13
C ILE A 161 -31.32 20.11 74.34
N GLU A 162 -31.18 21.31 74.93
CA GLU A 162 -31.49 22.54 74.17
C GLU A 162 -30.40 23.61 73.98
N ASP A 163 -29.39 23.82 74.84
CA ASP A 163 -28.39 24.87 74.52
C ASP A 163 -27.07 24.84 75.30
N VAL A 164 -26.71 23.70 75.88
CA VAL A 164 -25.43 23.63 76.60
C VAL A 164 -24.32 23.36 75.59
N SER A 165 -23.46 24.36 75.43
CA SER A 165 -22.09 24.22 74.91
C SER A 165 -21.31 23.20 75.75
N CYS A 166 -21.64 21.92 75.64
CA CYS A 166 -20.97 20.81 76.32
C CYS A 166 -19.68 20.47 75.59
N SER A 167 -18.67 21.32 75.70
CA SER A 167 -17.33 20.88 75.38
C SER A 167 -16.28 21.83 75.91
N ASN A 168 -15.42 21.31 76.78
CA ASN A 168 -14.03 21.77 76.85
C ASN A 168 -13.20 20.79 76.00
N VAL A 169 -13.47 20.68 74.68
CA VAL A 169 -12.68 19.80 73.79
C VAL A 169 -11.19 20.12 73.92
N CYS A 170 -10.85 21.39 74.16
CA CYS A 170 -9.47 21.84 74.38
C CYS A 170 -8.78 21.18 75.59
N ALA A 171 -9.52 20.71 76.60
CA ALA A 171 -8.97 19.97 77.74
C ALA A 171 -8.41 18.59 77.36
N PHE A 172 -8.62 18.13 76.12
CA PHE A 172 -8.11 16.85 75.62
C PHE A 172 -7.24 16.98 74.37
N VAL A 173 -7.04 18.20 73.85
CA VAL A 173 -6.09 18.42 72.74
C VAL A 173 -4.70 18.57 73.33
N ALA A 174 -3.87 17.55 73.13
CA ALA A 174 -2.46 17.59 73.51
C ALA A 174 -1.68 18.58 72.63
N CYS A 175 -0.64 19.18 73.18
CA CYS A 175 0.28 20.02 72.43
C CYS A 175 1.22 19.16 71.59
N ASP A 176 1.42 19.55 70.33
CA ASP A 176 2.28 18.83 69.39
C ASP A 176 3.74 18.68 69.88
N GLU A 177 4.25 19.66 70.63
CA GLU A 177 5.62 19.61 71.20
C GLU A 177 5.66 19.02 72.62
N HIS A 178 4.55 19.06 73.34
CA HIS A 178 4.45 18.65 74.74
C HIS A 178 3.21 17.76 74.92
N PRO A 179 3.28 16.47 74.55
CA PRO A 179 2.11 15.58 74.51
C PRO A 179 1.42 15.40 75.87
N GLU A 180 2.14 15.59 76.97
CA GLU A 180 1.63 15.56 78.34
C GLU A 180 0.91 16.86 78.77
N LYS A 181 0.90 17.88 77.91
CA LYS A 181 0.26 19.18 78.17
C LYS A 181 -0.89 19.42 77.20
N THR A 182 -1.95 20.00 77.72
CA THR A 182 -3.15 20.40 76.99
C THR A 182 -2.99 21.79 76.40
N ILE A 183 -3.70 22.03 75.29
CA ILE A 183 -3.79 23.34 74.66
C ILE A 183 -4.76 24.22 75.48
N GLU A 184 -4.22 25.25 76.12
CA GLU A 184 -4.95 26.14 77.03
C GLU A 184 -4.78 27.62 76.68
N ILE A 185 -3.84 27.93 75.77
CA ILE A 185 -3.42 29.29 75.44
C ILE A 185 -3.57 29.52 73.93
N TYR A 186 -3.97 30.72 73.53
CA TYR A 186 -4.01 31.16 72.14
C TYR A 186 -3.17 32.43 71.96
N CYS A 187 -2.19 32.36 71.06
CA CYS A 187 -1.42 33.52 70.64
C CYS A 187 -2.09 34.15 69.41
N LYS A 188 -2.66 35.36 69.57
CA LYS A 188 -3.28 36.10 68.46
C LYS A 188 -2.26 36.59 67.44
N ASP A 189 -1.05 36.93 67.89
CA ASP A 189 0.04 37.40 67.01
C ASP A 189 0.46 36.34 65.98
N HIS A 190 0.44 35.07 66.39
CA HIS A 190 0.77 33.93 65.53
C HIS A 190 -0.46 33.17 65.02
N SER A 191 -1.67 33.54 65.48
CA SER A 191 -2.91 32.81 65.23
C SER A 191 -2.78 31.30 65.52
N GLN A 192 -2.17 30.97 66.65
CA GLN A 192 -1.79 29.61 67.02
C GLN A 192 -2.23 29.27 68.44
N SER A 193 -2.82 28.10 68.60
CA SER A 193 -3.14 27.51 69.91
C SER A 193 -1.95 26.70 70.45
N CYS A 194 -1.64 26.83 71.73
CA CYS A 194 -0.48 26.21 72.34
C CYS A 194 -0.70 25.86 73.83
N CYS A 195 0.19 25.06 74.42
CA CYS A 195 0.20 24.84 75.87
C CYS A 195 0.91 25.98 76.60
N THR A 196 0.81 25.99 77.93
CA THR A 196 1.48 26.96 78.81
C THR A 196 3.00 26.97 78.67
N VAL A 197 3.62 25.82 78.35
CA VAL A 197 5.06 25.71 78.11
C VAL A 197 5.46 26.41 76.81
N CYS A 198 4.79 26.11 75.70
CA CYS A 198 5.03 26.78 74.42
C CYS A 198 4.75 28.29 74.50
N ALA A 199 3.72 28.70 75.22
CA ALA A 199 3.45 30.13 75.46
C ALA A 199 4.65 30.83 76.14
N THR A 200 5.32 30.14 77.05
CA THR A 200 6.46 30.66 77.82
C THR A 200 7.78 30.60 77.05
N ILE A 201 7.96 29.62 76.17
CA ILE A 201 9.21 29.43 75.42
C ILE A 201 9.18 30.19 74.09
N HIS A 202 8.14 29.97 73.29
CA HIS A 202 8.06 30.45 71.90
C HIS A 202 7.30 31.77 71.77
N HIS A 203 6.26 31.96 72.59
CA HIS A 203 5.41 33.15 72.53
C HIS A 203 5.69 34.17 73.64
N ARG A 204 6.85 34.06 74.32
CA ARG A 204 7.23 34.95 75.44
C ARG A 204 7.23 36.43 75.08
N LYS A 205 7.57 36.76 73.84
CA LYS A 205 7.67 38.14 73.32
C LYS A 205 6.41 38.60 72.60
N CYS A 206 5.39 37.75 72.51
CA CYS A 206 4.11 38.10 71.91
C CYS A 206 3.32 38.99 72.84
N GLU A 207 2.65 39.99 72.28
CA GLU A 207 1.90 41.00 73.02
C GLU A 207 0.46 40.52 73.27
N HIS A 208 -0.07 39.68 72.39
CA HIS A 208 -1.47 39.23 72.44
C HIS A 208 -1.58 37.72 72.67
N VAL A 209 -1.15 37.27 73.85
CA VAL A 209 -1.32 35.89 74.33
C VAL A 209 -2.44 35.85 75.34
N VAL A 210 -3.51 35.12 75.02
CA VAL A 210 -4.73 35.03 75.84
C VAL A 210 -5.03 33.58 76.21
N THR A 211 -5.88 33.36 77.21
CA THR A 211 -6.40 32.01 77.46
C THR A 211 -7.29 31.56 76.30
N ILE A 212 -7.41 30.25 76.10
CA ILE A 212 -8.25 29.71 75.03
C ILE A 212 -9.72 30.10 75.26
N ASP A 213 -10.20 30.15 76.50
CA ASP A 213 -11.56 30.58 76.84
C ASP A 213 -11.83 32.03 76.41
N GLU A 214 -10.85 32.93 76.59
CA GLU A 214 -10.92 34.31 76.12
C GLU A 214 -10.89 34.40 74.58
N ALA A 215 -10.15 33.51 73.90
CA ALA A 215 -10.09 33.48 72.44
C ALA A 215 -11.34 32.87 71.79
N VAL A 216 -12.05 31.96 72.48
CA VAL A 216 -13.17 31.17 71.94
C VAL A 216 -14.48 31.97 71.86
N SER A 217 -14.63 33.04 72.63
CA SER A 217 -15.86 33.83 72.67
C SER A 217 -16.20 34.46 71.30
N GLY A 218 -17.22 33.91 70.65
CA GLY A 218 -17.72 34.38 69.34
C GLY A 218 -17.09 33.72 68.11
N VAL A 219 -16.20 32.72 68.24
CA VAL A 219 -15.55 32.07 67.07
C VAL A 219 -16.57 31.45 66.09
N LYS A 220 -17.62 30.79 66.60
CA LYS A 220 -18.71 30.24 65.78
C LYS A 220 -19.45 31.30 64.95
N LEU A 221 -19.50 32.53 65.45
CA LEU A 221 -20.12 33.69 64.83
C LEU A 221 -19.09 34.64 64.20
N SER A 222 -17.81 34.26 64.20
CA SER A 222 -16.75 35.10 63.67
C SER A 222 -16.86 35.21 62.16
N THR A 223 -16.62 36.41 61.65
CA THR A 223 -16.58 36.69 60.22
C THR A 223 -15.57 35.78 59.51
N HIS A 224 -14.45 35.48 60.15
CA HIS A 224 -13.41 34.60 59.61
C HIS A 224 -13.88 33.16 59.39
N ALA A 225 -14.58 32.55 60.37
CA ALA A 225 -15.09 31.18 60.24
C ALA A 225 -16.19 31.08 59.17
N GLN A 226 -17.07 32.09 59.09
CA GLN A 226 -18.10 32.18 58.05
C GLN A 226 -17.48 32.38 56.65
N GLU A 227 -16.45 33.21 56.53
CA GLU A 227 -15.75 33.45 55.27
C GLU A 227 -14.97 32.21 54.81
N LEU A 228 -14.33 31.48 55.73
CA LEU A 228 -13.68 30.20 55.42
C LEU A 228 -14.70 29.17 54.92
N THR A 229 -15.84 29.05 55.60
CA THR A 229 -16.94 28.18 55.15
C THR A 229 -17.41 28.54 53.73
N LYS A 230 -17.64 29.83 53.47
CA LYS A 230 -18.00 30.32 52.11
C LYS A 230 -16.92 29.99 51.08
N LYS A 231 -15.64 30.17 51.41
CA LYS A 231 -14.50 29.81 50.54
C LYS A 231 -14.46 28.30 50.24
N LEU A 232 -14.70 27.45 51.24
CA LEU A 232 -14.73 25.99 51.08
C LEU A 232 -15.90 25.54 50.19
N ILE A 233 -17.12 26.04 50.44
CA ILE A 233 -18.30 25.74 49.61
C ILE A 233 -18.08 26.17 48.17
N LYS A 234 -17.57 27.39 47.96
CA LYS A 234 -17.25 27.90 46.62
C LYS A 234 -16.23 27.02 45.90
N ARG A 235 -15.18 26.56 46.60
CA ARG A 235 -14.18 25.65 46.03
C ARG A 235 -14.77 24.28 45.70
N SER A 236 -15.62 23.71 46.57
CA SER A 236 -16.31 22.43 46.29
C SER A 236 -17.15 22.53 45.02
N LYS A 237 -18.00 23.56 44.91
CA LYS A 237 -18.84 23.80 43.73
C LYS A 237 -18.01 23.98 42.46
N THR A 238 -16.89 24.69 42.55
CA THR A 238 -15.96 24.85 41.41
C THR A 238 -15.39 23.50 40.96
N ILE A 239 -15.03 22.62 41.88
CA ILE A 239 -14.52 21.27 41.56
C ILE A 239 -15.63 20.41 40.95
N GLU A 240 -16.85 20.46 41.48
CA GLU A 240 -18.02 19.77 40.92
C GLU A 240 -18.32 20.21 39.49
N ASP A 241 -18.27 21.52 39.21
CA ASP A 241 -18.44 22.06 37.86
C ASP A 241 -17.34 21.57 36.90
N ILE A 242 -16.09 21.50 37.37
CA ILE A 242 -14.97 20.94 36.60
C ILE A 242 -15.22 19.46 36.30
N ILE A 243 -15.64 18.65 37.29
CA ILE A 243 -15.96 17.23 37.10
C ILE A 243 -17.08 17.07 36.05
N LYS A 244 -18.14 17.87 36.17
CA LYS A 244 -19.26 17.86 35.22
C LYS A 244 -18.80 18.20 33.80
N ASN A 245 -17.99 19.25 33.65
CA ASN A 245 -17.42 19.64 32.36
C ASN A 245 -16.54 18.52 31.76
N ARG A 246 -15.70 17.88 32.58
CA ARG A 246 -14.83 16.78 32.15
C ARG A 246 -15.63 15.54 31.75
N ASN A 247 -16.69 15.21 32.47
CA ASN A 247 -17.58 14.11 32.13
C ASN A 247 -18.30 14.38 30.79
N GLN A 248 -18.80 15.60 30.57
CA GLN A 248 -19.39 15.99 29.29
C GLN A 248 -18.39 15.89 28.15
N ASN A 249 -17.17 16.41 28.35
CA ASN A 249 -16.10 16.33 27.34
C ASN A 249 -15.71 14.88 27.05
N THR A 250 -15.68 14.01 28.06
CA THR A 250 -15.39 12.58 27.89
C THR A 250 -16.45 11.91 27.01
N THR A 251 -17.74 12.20 27.23
CA THR A 251 -18.82 11.68 26.40
C THR A 251 -18.74 12.23 24.97
N HIS A 252 -18.46 13.52 24.81
CA HIS A 252 -18.27 14.14 23.50
C HIS A 252 -17.13 13.47 22.73
N PHE A 253 -15.96 13.33 23.35
CA PHE A 253 -14.79 12.72 22.74
C PHE A 253 -15.03 11.26 22.35
N LYS A 254 -15.78 10.49 23.16
CA LYS A 254 -16.19 9.13 22.80
C LYS A 254 -17.06 9.12 21.54
N ASN A 255 -18.07 9.99 21.46
CA ASN A 255 -18.94 10.09 20.30
C ASN A 255 -18.16 10.50 19.04
N GLU A 256 -17.18 11.41 19.14
CA GLU A 256 -16.32 11.79 18.02
C GLU A 256 -15.49 10.60 17.52
N ILE A 257 -14.91 9.79 18.43
CA ILE A 257 -14.20 8.57 18.05
C ILE A 257 -15.15 7.61 17.32
N ASP A 258 -16.36 7.39 17.85
CA ASP A 258 -17.34 6.48 17.22
C ASP A 258 -17.73 6.94 15.81
N ILE A 259 -17.92 8.25 15.60
CA ILE A 259 -18.18 8.82 14.26
C ILE A 259 -17.02 8.54 13.32
N ILE A 260 -15.78 8.80 13.74
CA ILE A 260 -14.58 8.54 12.93
C ILE A 260 -14.47 7.06 12.57
N LEU A 261 -14.75 6.15 13.50
CA LEU A 261 -14.73 4.71 13.24
C LEU A 261 -15.78 4.29 12.20
N VAL A 262 -16.98 4.88 12.25
CA VAL A 262 -18.03 4.66 11.25
C VAL A 262 -17.62 5.21 9.88
N GLU A 263 -16.99 6.39 9.82
CA GLU A 263 -16.48 6.96 8.57
C GLU A 263 -15.39 6.10 7.94
N ILE A 264 -14.45 5.58 8.72
CA ILE A 264 -13.42 4.64 8.26
C ILE A 264 -14.07 3.38 7.69
N ALA A 265 -15.06 2.81 8.38
CA ALA A 265 -15.79 1.63 7.91
C ALA A 265 -16.53 1.89 6.59
N ASN A 266 -17.20 3.06 6.48
CA ASN A 266 -17.88 3.47 5.26
C ASN A 266 -16.92 3.72 4.10
N MET A 267 -15.75 4.31 4.36
CA MET A 267 -14.72 4.53 3.34
C MET A 267 -14.20 3.19 2.82
N ARG A 268 -13.90 2.24 3.71
CA ARG A 268 -13.52 0.87 3.32
C ARG A 268 -14.59 0.20 2.48
N LYS A 269 -15.87 0.33 2.87
CA LYS A 269 -16.99 -0.23 2.10
C LYS A 269 -17.04 0.36 0.69
N ARG A 270 -16.96 1.69 0.56
CA ARG A 270 -16.94 2.37 -0.76
C ARG A 270 -15.78 1.92 -1.64
N LEU A 271 -14.60 1.70 -1.06
CA LEU A 271 -13.43 1.19 -1.79
C LEU A 271 -13.68 -0.24 -2.27
N ASN A 272 -14.19 -1.13 -1.41
CA ASN A 272 -14.54 -2.50 -1.80
C ASN A 272 -15.62 -2.52 -2.89
N ASP A 273 -16.70 -1.74 -2.73
CA ASP A 273 -17.77 -1.64 -3.72
C ASP A 273 -17.21 -1.17 -5.09
N LYS A 274 -16.25 -0.24 -5.09
CA LYS A 274 -15.58 0.20 -6.33
C LYS A 274 -14.69 -0.89 -6.91
N LEU A 275 -13.96 -1.63 -6.09
CA LEU A 275 -13.15 -2.77 -6.54
C LEU A 275 -14.04 -3.86 -7.17
N ASP A 276 -15.17 -4.18 -6.56
CA ASP A 276 -16.13 -5.16 -7.09
C ASP A 276 -16.70 -4.71 -8.45
N ILE A 277 -16.98 -3.40 -8.62
CA ILE A 277 -17.41 -2.85 -9.92
C ILE A 277 -16.31 -3.03 -10.97
N LEU A 278 -15.07 -2.63 -10.67
CA LEU A 278 -13.94 -2.75 -11.60
C LEU A 278 -13.66 -4.22 -11.97
N GLU A 279 -13.88 -5.15 -11.03
CA GLU A 279 -13.73 -6.59 -11.25
C GLU A 279 -14.77 -7.11 -12.24
N ASN A 280 -16.01 -6.68 -12.06
CA ASN A 280 -17.10 -7.10 -12.94
C ASN A 280 -16.97 -6.48 -14.33
N GLU A 281 -16.50 -5.23 -14.45
CA GLU A 281 -16.23 -4.58 -15.73
C GLU A 281 -15.19 -5.36 -16.56
N ILE A 282 -14.02 -5.68 -15.99
CA ILE A 282 -12.98 -6.43 -16.72
C ILE A 282 -13.41 -7.87 -16.99
N ARG A 283 -14.15 -8.50 -16.08
CA ARG A 283 -14.70 -9.85 -16.28
C ARG A 283 -15.67 -9.89 -17.46
N GLU A 284 -16.54 -8.89 -17.57
CA GLU A 284 -17.48 -8.80 -18.67
C GLU A 284 -16.76 -8.56 -20.00
N GLU A 285 -15.75 -7.69 -20.01
CA GLU A 285 -14.89 -7.48 -21.18
C GLU A 285 -14.21 -8.79 -21.65
N VAL A 286 -13.67 -9.59 -20.72
CA VAL A 286 -13.11 -10.92 -21.02
C VAL A 286 -14.16 -11.86 -21.60
N ASN A 287 -15.37 -11.90 -21.03
CA ASN A 287 -16.43 -12.79 -21.48
C ASN A 287 -16.91 -12.45 -22.90
N ILE A 288 -17.13 -11.16 -23.18
CA ILE A 288 -17.52 -10.67 -24.52
C ILE A 288 -16.43 -11.02 -25.54
N THR A 289 -15.17 -10.73 -25.20
CA THR A 289 -13.99 -11.05 -26.04
C THR A 289 -13.93 -12.56 -26.33
N ARG A 290 -14.13 -13.40 -25.31
CA ARG A 290 -14.17 -14.86 -25.44
C ARG A 290 -15.27 -15.31 -26.41
N GLU A 291 -16.51 -14.83 -26.22
CA GLU A 291 -17.64 -15.24 -27.06
C GLU A 291 -17.46 -14.85 -28.52
N GLN A 292 -17.05 -13.61 -28.78
CA GLN A 292 -16.84 -13.12 -30.15
C GLN A 292 -15.72 -13.86 -30.87
N HIS A 293 -14.58 -14.10 -30.22
CA HIS A 293 -13.44 -14.75 -30.87
C HIS A 293 -13.62 -16.26 -31.03
N LEU A 294 -14.25 -16.94 -30.06
CA LEU A 294 -14.58 -18.36 -30.24
C LEU A 294 -15.62 -18.57 -31.34
N HIS A 295 -16.60 -17.67 -31.45
CA HIS A 295 -17.57 -17.70 -32.54
C HIS A 295 -16.86 -17.59 -33.89
N ARG A 296 -16.00 -16.58 -34.06
CA ARG A 296 -15.23 -16.37 -35.28
C ARG A 296 -14.36 -17.58 -35.65
N LEU A 297 -13.61 -18.14 -34.70
CA LEU A 297 -12.78 -19.33 -34.95
C LEU A 297 -13.64 -20.54 -35.37
N ASN A 298 -14.82 -20.69 -34.79
CA ASN A 298 -15.75 -21.76 -35.15
C ASN A 298 -16.36 -21.56 -36.54
N GLU A 299 -16.68 -20.32 -36.94
CA GLU A 299 -17.10 -19.99 -38.31
C GLU A 299 -16.00 -20.32 -39.32
N GLU A 300 -14.77 -19.88 -39.08
CA GLU A 300 -13.60 -20.19 -39.92
C GLU A 300 -13.40 -21.72 -40.08
N CYS A 301 -13.54 -22.49 -38.99
CA CYS A 301 -13.48 -23.95 -39.04
C CYS A 301 -14.63 -24.58 -39.83
N THR A 302 -15.83 -24.01 -39.73
CA THR A 302 -17.02 -24.47 -40.44
C THR A 302 -16.86 -24.27 -41.95
N GLU A 303 -16.38 -23.10 -42.38
CA GLU A 303 -16.11 -22.80 -43.78
C GLU A 303 -15.06 -23.73 -44.38
N LEU A 304 -13.92 -23.94 -43.69
CA LEU A 304 -12.91 -24.90 -44.11
C LEU A 304 -13.44 -26.33 -44.18
N SER A 305 -14.32 -26.73 -43.25
CA SER A 305 -14.96 -28.04 -43.25
C SER A 305 -15.86 -28.24 -44.47
N VAL A 306 -16.66 -27.22 -44.84
CA VAL A 306 -17.47 -27.25 -46.07
C VAL A 306 -16.60 -27.41 -47.31
N LEU A 307 -15.48 -26.69 -47.37
CA LEU A 307 -14.55 -26.80 -48.49
C LEU A 307 -13.94 -28.21 -48.56
N LYS A 308 -13.43 -28.71 -47.43
CA LYS A 308 -12.87 -30.07 -47.34
C LYS A 308 -13.88 -31.13 -47.78
N ASN A 309 -15.12 -31.06 -47.28
CA ASN A 309 -16.17 -32.04 -47.62
C ASN A 309 -16.50 -32.03 -49.12
N THR A 310 -16.39 -30.88 -49.78
CA THR A 310 -16.58 -30.78 -51.24
C THR A 310 -15.45 -31.46 -52.00
N PHE A 311 -14.19 -31.25 -51.58
CA PHE A 311 -13.04 -31.97 -52.15
C PHE A 311 -13.13 -33.48 -51.96
N ASP A 312 -13.49 -33.93 -50.75
CA ASP A 312 -13.68 -35.36 -50.46
C ASP A 312 -14.78 -35.95 -51.34
N HIS A 313 -15.87 -35.22 -51.57
CA HIS A 313 -16.94 -35.65 -52.47
C HIS A 313 -16.46 -35.79 -53.92
N TRP A 314 -15.73 -34.80 -54.46
CA TRP A 314 -15.18 -34.86 -55.81
C TRP A 314 -14.20 -36.02 -55.98
N LYS A 315 -13.30 -36.21 -55.01
CA LYS A 315 -12.38 -37.33 -54.94
C LYS A 315 -13.12 -38.66 -54.97
N ASN A 316 -14.10 -38.86 -54.09
CA ASN A 316 -14.84 -40.11 -53.97
C ASN A 316 -15.62 -40.43 -55.26
N ILE A 317 -16.25 -39.43 -55.89
CA ILE A 317 -16.93 -39.62 -57.18
C ILE A 317 -15.94 -40.01 -58.26
N PHE A 318 -14.79 -39.34 -58.33
CA PHE A 318 -13.80 -39.59 -59.37
C PHE A 318 -13.14 -40.97 -59.20
N GLU A 319 -12.78 -41.36 -57.98
CA GLU A 319 -12.28 -42.69 -57.66
C GLU A 319 -13.30 -43.79 -58.00
N ALA A 320 -14.57 -43.59 -57.65
CA ALA A 320 -15.64 -44.51 -58.03
C ALA A 320 -15.78 -44.62 -59.56
N CYS A 321 -15.71 -43.49 -60.27
CA CYS A 321 -15.77 -43.45 -61.73
C CYS A 321 -14.58 -44.16 -62.38
N LEU A 322 -13.35 -43.97 -61.88
CA LEU A 322 -12.16 -44.69 -62.34
C LEU A 322 -12.25 -46.20 -62.09
N SER A 323 -12.92 -46.62 -61.02
CA SER A 323 -13.02 -48.04 -60.66
C SER A 323 -14.09 -48.82 -61.43
N GLN A 324 -15.21 -48.18 -61.77
CA GLN A 324 -16.41 -48.86 -62.28
C GLN A 324 -17.01 -48.21 -63.54
N GLY A 325 -16.59 -47.00 -63.88
CA GLY A 325 -17.11 -46.24 -65.02
C GLY A 325 -16.44 -46.60 -66.34
N SER A 326 -17.08 -46.20 -67.43
CA SER A 326 -16.47 -46.23 -68.76
C SER A 326 -15.48 -45.08 -68.94
N ASP A 327 -14.52 -45.21 -69.86
CA ASP A 327 -13.54 -44.17 -70.19
C ASP A 327 -14.21 -42.82 -70.55
N VAL A 328 -15.36 -42.87 -71.23
CA VAL A 328 -16.15 -41.68 -71.57
C VAL A 328 -16.68 -40.97 -70.32
N GLN A 329 -17.16 -41.72 -69.32
CA GLN A 329 -17.63 -41.14 -68.05
C GLN A 329 -16.47 -40.57 -67.24
N CYS A 330 -15.30 -41.23 -67.24
CA CYS A 330 -14.09 -40.75 -66.58
C CYS A 330 -13.62 -39.43 -67.20
N LEU A 331 -13.58 -39.35 -68.54
CA LEU A 331 -13.17 -38.14 -69.26
C LEU A 331 -14.10 -36.97 -68.96
N VAL A 332 -15.42 -37.17 -69.02
CA VAL A 332 -16.41 -36.12 -68.71
C VAL A 332 -16.28 -35.64 -67.26
N LYS A 333 -16.07 -36.55 -66.30
CA LYS A 333 -15.90 -36.18 -64.88
C LYS A 333 -14.57 -35.49 -64.60
N MET A 334 -13.49 -35.93 -65.25
CA MET A 334 -12.18 -35.29 -65.18
C MET A 334 -12.25 -33.85 -65.68
N GLU A 335 -12.86 -33.60 -66.84
CA GLU A 335 -13.05 -32.25 -67.36
C GLU A 335 -13.92 -31.38 -66.45
N GLU A 336 -15.00 -31.94 -65.89
CA GLU A 336 -15.88 -31.21 -64.97
C GLU A 336 -15.16 -30.77 -63.69
N ILE A 337 -14.36 -31.65 -63.09
CA ILE A 337 -13.55 -31.34 -61.90
C ILE A 337 -12.46 -30.32 -62.25
N THR A 338 -11.72 -30.56 -63.34
CA THR A 338 -10.64 -29.67 -63.79
C THR A 338 -11.15 -28.25 -64.07
N ARG A 339 -12.33 -28.11 -64.68
CA ARG A 339 -12.94 -26.80 -64.95
C ARG A 339 -13.36 -26.05 -63.68
N ARG A 340 -13.76 -26.76 -62.62
CA ARG A 340 -14.23 -26.16 -61.35
C ARG A 340 -13.10 -25.89 -60.34
N MET A 341 -11.97 -26.56 -60.50
CA MET A 341 -10.81 -26.49 -59.59
C MET A 341 -10.33 -25.05 -59.33
N PRO A 342 -10.14 -24.18 -60.35
CA PRO A 342 -9.59 -22.83 -60.11
C PRO A 342 -10.50 -21.93 -59.25
N GLN A 343 -11.82 -22.05 -59.42
CA GLN A 343 -12.77 -21.28 -58.61
C GLN A 343 -12.71 -21.73 -57.15
N PHE A 344 -12.62 -23.03 -56.92
CA PHE A 344 -12.56 -23.61 -55.59
C PHE A 344 -11.26 -23.25 -54.86
N GLU A 345 -10.14 -23.27 -55.58
CA GLU A 345 -8.82 -22.88 -55.07
C GLU A 345 -8.79 -21.40 -54.70
N ASN A 346 -9.45 -20.54 -55.50
CA ASN A 346 -9.64 -19.14 -55.15
C ASN A 346 -10.47 -18.96 -53.87
N ASP A 347 -11.53 -19.74 -53.70
CA ASP A 347 -12.37 -19.65 -52.50
C ASP A 347 -11.64 -20.17 -51.25
N LEU A 348 -10.85 -21.25 -51.38
CA LEU A 348 -9.94 -21.72 -50.34
C LEU A 348 -8.87 -20.67 -49.99
N PHE A 349 -8.28 -20.03 -50.99
CA PHE A 349 -7.27 -18.99 -50.78
C PHE A 349 -7.84 -17.77 -50.04
N LYS A 350 -9.06 -17.33 -50.37
CA LYS A 350 -9.73 -16.23 -49.65
C LYS A 350 -9.88 -16.54 -48.16
N VAL A 351 -10.43 -17.71 -47.84
CA VAL A 351 -10.62 -18.15 -46.45
C VAL A 351 -9.27 -18.21 -45.73
N VAL A 352 -8.29 -18.92 -46.29
CA VAL A 352 -6.97 -19.12 -45.67
C VAL A 352 -6.18 -17.83 -45.49
N LYS A 353 -6.32 -16.86 -46.41
CA LYS A 353 -5.69 -15.55 -46.32
C LYS A 353 -6.19 -14.73 -45.12
N GLU A 354 -7.45 -14.95 -44.71
CA GLU A 354 -8.11 -14.21 -43.64
C GLU A 354 -7.94 -14.83 -42.25
N ILE A 355 -7.53 -16.10 -42.18
CA ILE A 355 -7.27 -16.81 -40.91
C ILE A 355 -6.11 -16.16 -40.15
N LYS A 356 -6.31 -15.95 -38.85
CA LYS A 356 -5.31 -15.44 -37.93
C LYS A 356 -5.32 -16.28 -36.65
N ASP A 357 -4.13 -16.61 -36.16
CA ASP A 357 -3.95 -17.07 -34.79
C ASP A 357 -4.26 -15.92 -33.85
N LEU A 358 -5.21 -16.16 -32.95
CA LEU A 358 -5.61 -15.20 -31.92
C LEU A 358 -4.93 -15.56 -30.60
N SER A 359 -4.34 -14.56 -29.95
CA SER A 359 -3.78 -14.68 -28.61
C SER A 359 -4.22 -13.47 -27.77
N ILE A 360 -4.46 -13.72 -26.48
CA ILE A 360 -4.91 -12.70 -25.53
C ILE A 360 -3.85 -12.60 -24.43
N GLU A 361 -3.40 -11.38 -24.15
CA GLU A 361 -2.51 -11.06 -23.04
C GLU A 361 -3.22 -10.09 -22.09
N PHE A 362 -3.15 -10.35 -20.78
CA PHE A 362 -3.69 -9.45 -19.77
C PHE A 362 -2.54 -8.71 -19.07
N GLU A 363 -2.52 -7.40 -19.22
CA GLU A 363 -1.58 -6.53 -18.52
C GLU A 363 -2.24 -6.02 -17.23
N ALA A 364 -1.87 -6.60 -16.09
CA ALA A 364 -2.38 -6.16 -14.80
C ALA A 364 -1.83 -4.78 -14.41
N THR A 365 -2.67 -3.93 -13.86
CA THR A 365 -2.25 -2.62 -13.35
C THR A 365 -1.28 -2.83 -12.17
N THR A 366 -0.03 -2.40 -12.32
CA THR A 366 0.95 -2.43 -11.24
C THR A 366 0.63 -1.35 -10.21
N THR A 367 0.66 -1.73 -8.94
CA THR A 367 0.18 -0.93 -7.80
C THR A 367 0.83 0.45 -7.70
N ASP A 368 0.05 1.48 -8.04
CA ASP A 368 0.14 2.82 -7.47
C ASP A 368 -1.20 3.18 -6.84
N SER A 369 -1.19 4.13 -5.91
CA SER A 369 -2.24 4.43 -4.92
C SER A 369 -3.66 4.73 -5.46
N ASN A 370 -3.88 4.76 -6.77
CA ASN A 370 -5.18 4.94 -7.42
C ASN A 370 -5.42 3.84 -8.47
N ILE A 371 -6.13 2.78 -8.09
CA ILE A 371 -6.55 1.73 -9.03
C ILE A 371 -7.79 2.22 -9.77
N GLU A 372 -7.60 2.70 -11.00
CA GLU A 372 -8.72 3.07 -11.90
C GLU A 372 -9.25 1.87 -12.71
N CYS A 373 -8.43 0.84 -12.91
CA CYS A 373 -8.81 -0.44 -13.51
C CYS A 373 -7.85 -1.56 -13.05
N PHE A 374 -8.26 -2.82 -13.16
CA PHE A 374 -7.40 -3.98 -12.80
C PHE A 374 -6.37 -4.35 -13.86
N GLY A 375 -6.55 -3.90 -15.08
CA GLY A 375 -5.63 -4.15 -16.17
C GLY A 375 -6.26 -3.87 -17.52
N ARG A 376 -5.55 -4.25 -18.58
CA ARG A 376 -6.02 -4.13 -19.98
C ARG A 376 -5.82 -5.45 -20.72
N LEU A 377 -6.78 -5.78 -21.57
CA LEU A 377 -6.68 -6.91 -22.48
C LEU A 377 -6.02 -6.46 -23.79
N HIS A 378 -4.99 -7.19 -24.20
CA HIS A 378 -4.29 -7.01 -25.46
C HIS A 378 -4.59 -8.20 -26.37
N LEU A 379 -5.23 -7.90 -27.50
CA LEU A 379 -5.51 -8.88 -28.55
C LEU A 379 -4.39 -8.87 -29.58
N ASN A 380 -3.74 -10.02 -29.71
CA ASN A 380 -2.62 -10.23 -30.61
C ASN A 380 -3.04 -11.19 -31.71
N GLU A 381 -3.15 -10.68 -32.93
CA GLU A 381 -3.40 -11.49 -34.13
C GLU A 381 -2.09 -11.78 -34.86
N LYS A 382 -1.80 -13.05 -35.15
CA LYS A 382 -0.64 -13.48 -35.93
C LYS A 382 -1.08 -14.38 -37.07
N ARG A 383 -0.30 -14.45 -38.14
CA ARG A 383 -0.58 -15.45 -39.19
C ARG A 383 -0.23 -16.85 -38.66
N PRO A 384 -1.10 -17.86 -38.85
CA PRO A 384 -0.80 -19.21 -38.43
C PRO A 384 0.38 -19.79 -39.19
N SER A 385 1.20 -20.57 -38.49
CA SER A 385 2.14 -21.46 -39.16
C SER A 385 1.35 -22.66 -39.70
N LEU A 386 0.92 -22.63 -40.96
CA LEU A 386 0.20 -23.74 -41.59
C LEU A 386 1.20 -24.74 -42.21
N PRO A 387 1.47 -25.91 -41.58
CA PRO A 387 2.30 -26.95 -42.19
C PRO A 387 1.58 -27.55 -43.41
N GLY A 388 2.25 -27.60 -44.56
CA GLY A 388 1.71 -28.18 -45.79
C GLY A 388 0.96 -27.21 -46.72
N PHE A 389 0.53 -26.04 -46.23
CA PHE A 389 0.00 -24.96 -47.09
C PHE A 389 1.11 -24.14 -47.79
N LYS A 390 2.38 -24.46 -47.50
CA LYS A 390 3.57 -23.90 -48.17
C LYS A 390 3.79 -24.41 -49.60
N ALA A 391 2.85 -25.16 -50.17
CA ALA A 391 3.05 -25.85 -51.45
C ALA A 391 1.76 -26.05 -52.25
N ILE A 392 0.87 -25.06 -52.32
CA ILE A 392 -0.05 -24.96 -53.47
C ILE A 392 0.15 -23.61 -54.12
N ASN A 393 1.01 -23.65 -55.13
CA ASN A 393 1.45 -22.52 -55.93
C ASN A 393 0.26 -22.06 -56.79
N PHE A 394 -0.39 -20.98 -56.38
CA PHE A 394 -1.44 -20.31 -57.17
C PHE A 394 -1.04 -18.90 -57.57
N HIS A 395 0.23 -18.70 -57.92
CA HIS A 395 0.56 -17.53 -58.72
C HIS A 395 0.05 -17.81 -60.14
N THR A 396 -0.78 -16.93 -60.66
CA THR A 396 -1.24 -16.99 -62.07
C THR A 396 -0.08 -16.85 -63.04
N GLY A 397 1.12 -16.54 -62.53
CA GLY A 397 2.32 -16.33 -63.33
C GLY A 397 2.27 -15.00 -64.06
N LYS A 398 1.56 -13.99 -63.56
CA LYS A 398 1.59 -12.64 -64.15
C LYS A 398 2.29 -11.67 -63.22
N ILE A 399 3.21 -10.88 -63.79
CA ILE A 399 3.83 -9.76 -63.10
C ILE A 399 3.06 -8.51 -63.52
N LYS A 400 2.49 -7.81 -62.54
CA LYS A 400 1.76 -6.58 -62.78
C LYS A 400 2.60 -5.39 -62.36
N VAL A 401 2.74 -4.40 -63.24
CA VAL A 401 3.24 -3.08 -62.87
C VAL A 401 2.14 -2.36 -62.07
N ILE A 402 2.43 -2.01 -60.81
CA ILE A 402 1.51 -1.27 -59.95
C ILE A 402 1.57 0.22 -60.32
N PHE A 403 2.78 0.76 -60.40
CA PHE A 403 3.07 2.13 -60.82
C PHE A 403 4.54 2.29 -61.16
N THR A 404 4.86 3.34 -61.92
CA THR A 404 6.22 3.73 -62.28
C THR A 404 6.68 4.90 -61.42
N ILE A 405 7.96 4.92 -61.03
CA ILE A 405 8.58 5.99 -60.26
C ILE A 405 9.66 6.65 -61.12
N ASP A 406 9.47 7.92 -61.43
CA ASP A 406 10.53 8.78 -61.95
C ASP A 406 11.41 9.25 -60.78
N ILE A 407 12.56 8.60 -60.61
CA ILE A 407 13.49 8.97 -59.54
C ILE A 407 14.25 10.24 -59.95
N LYS A 408 13.97 11.35 -59.25
CA LYS A 408 14.85 12.52 -59.23
C LYS A 408 15.73 12.47 -57.98
N ALA A 409 17.04 12.59 -58.16
CA ALA A 409 17.97 12.67 -57.03
C ALA A 409 17.62 13.90 -56.17
N LYS A 410 17.27 13.65 -54.89
CA LYS A 410 16.90 14.71 -53.94
C LYS A 410 18.12 15.27 -53.21
N GLU A 411 19.03 14.38 -52.83
CA GLU A 411 20.28 14.64 -52.11
C GLU A 411 21.34 13.67 -52.67
N ALA A 412 22.60 14.08 -52.69
CA ALA A 412 23.73 13.26 -53.11
C ALA A 412 24.83 13.33 -52.05
N LEU A 413 25.51 12.22 -51.83
CA LEU A 413 26.65 12.12 -50.92
C LEU A 413 27.82 11.53 -51.70
N ASP A 414 28.94 12.26 -51.75
CA ASP A 414 30.15 11.79 -52.42
C ASP A 414 30.80 10.68 -51.59
N ILE A 415 30.88 9.49 -52.17
CA ILE A 415 31.56 8.33 -51.59
C ILE A 415 32.95 8.23 -52.25
N PRO A 416 34.05 8.14 -51.49
CA PRO A 416 35.39 8.07 -52.06
C PRO A 416 35.61 6.83 -52.94
N ASN A 417 36.22 7.03 -54.12
CA ASN A 417 36.65 5.99 -55.08
C ASN A 417 35.56 4.96 -55.45
N ASP A 418 34.54 5.45 -56.17
CA ASP A 418 33.52 4.71 -56.93
C ASP A 418 32.84 3.55 -56.15
N PRO A 419 31.56 3.73 -55.77
CA PRO A 419 30.82 2.68 -55.05
C PRO A 419 30.61 1.45 -55.94
N THR A 420 30.77 0.26 -55.37
CA THR A 420 30.69 -1.02 -56.08
C THR A 420 29.37 -1.75 -55.84
N ASP A 421 28.94 -1.88 -54.58
CA ASP A 421 27.67 -2.49 -54.21
C ASP A 421 27.10 -1.89 -52.92
N ILE A 422 25.79 -2.05 -52.71
CA ILE A 422 25.03 -1.49 -51.58
C ILE A 422 24.11 -2.53 -50.95
N CYS A 423 24.11 -2.60 -49.62
CA CYS A 423 23.14 -3.41 -48.88
C CYS A 423 22.48 -2.61 -47.75
N LYS A 424 21.26 -3.04 -47.36
CA LYS A 424 20.55 -2.45 -46.22
C LYS A 424 21.15 -2.99 -44.92
N VAL A 425 21.42 -2.10 -43.96
CA VAL A 425 21.84 -2.48 -42.60
C VAL A 425 20.62 -2.47 -41.67
N ASN A 426 19.87 -1.38 -41.67
CA ASN A 426 18.58 -1.27 -40.98
C ASN A 426 17.70 -0.23 -41.68
N ASP A 427 16.57 0.15 -41.07
CA ASP A 427 15.63 1.10 -41.69
C ASP A 427 16.18 2.53 -41.88
N ARG A 428 17.32 2.85 -41.25
CA ARG A 428 17.96 4.17 -41.33
C ARG A 428 19.36 4.15 -41.91
N THR A 429 19.96 2.99 -42.13
CA THR A 429 21.37 2.91 -42.58
C THR A 429 21.56 1.88 -43.69
N VAL A 430 22.48 2.20 -44.59
CA VAL A 430 22.95 1.35 -45.68
C VAL A 430 24.47 1.22 -45.60
N ALA A 431 24.99 0.10 -46.06
CA ALA A 431 26.41 -0.12 -46.23
C ALA A 431 26.74 -0.06 -47.72
N VAL A 432 27.74 0.72 -48.08
CA VAL A 432 28.21 0.88 -49.46
C VAL A 432 29.66 0.47 -49.55
N SER A 433 29.97 -0.52 -50.39
CA SER A 433 31.33 -0.92 -50.71
C SER A 433 31.92 -0.03 -51.80
N SER A 434 33.24 0.08 -51.85
CA SER A 434 33.97 0.94 -52.81
C SER A 434 35.27 0.29 -53.28
N TYR A 435 35.77 0.72 -54.45
CA TYR A 435 37.08 0.30 -54.95
C TYR A 435 38.25 0.78 -54.07
N ALA A 436 38.00 1.75 -53.18
CA ALA A 436 38.93 2.18 -52.13
C ALA A 436 39.24 1.11 -51.06
N ARG A 437 38.65 -0.09 -51.15
CA ARG A 437 38.73 -1.11 -50.11
C ARG A 437 38.17 -0.58 -48.80
N LYS A 438 36.97 0.01 -48.89
CA LYS A 438 36.24 0.53 -47.73
C LYS A 438 34.77 0.13 -47.82
N ILE A 439 34.15 -0.10 -46.67
CA ILE A 439 32.69 -0.18 -46.51
C ILE A 439 32.23 1.04 -45.73
N CYS A 440 31.49 1.92 -46.40
CA CYS A 440 30.93 3.15 -45.84
C CYS A 440 29.53 2.87 -45.29
N ILE A 441 29.31 3.11 -44.00
CA ILE A 441 27.98 3.06 -43.39
C ILE A 441 27.36 4.45 -43.48
N ILE A 442 26.22 4.55 -44.14
CA ILE A 442 25.57 5.82 -44.47
C ILE A 442 24.18 5.83 -43.85
N ASN A 443 23.85 6.88 -43.11
CA ASN A 443 22.49 7.17 -42.69
C ASN A 443 21.73 7.74 -43.89
N VAL A 444 20.54 7.21 -44.18
CA VAL A 444 19.72 7.67 -45.31
C VAL A 444 18.84 8.88 -44.99
N LYS A 445 18.65 9.21 -43.69
CA LYS A 445 17.84 10.36 -43.23
C LYS A 445 18.38 10.94 -41.91
N PRO A 446 19.13 12.07 -41.92
CA PRO A 446 19.64 12.79 -43.09
C PRO A 446 20.77 12.02 -43.80
N LEU A 447 20.98 12.27 -45.09
CA LEU A 447 22.00 11.59 -45.90
C LEU A 447 23.41 11.95 -45.41
N THR A 448 24.01 11.11 -44.58
CA THR A 448 25.28 11.40 -43.88
C THR A 448 26.14 10.15 -43.71
N LEU A 449 27.45 10.29 -43.88
CA LEU A 449 28.41 9.21 -43.58
C LEU A 449 28.49 9.01 -42.06
N VAL A 450 28.16 7.81 -41.60
CA VAL A 450 28.15 7.44 -40.17
C VAL A 450 29.48 6.84 -39.76
N ASN A 451 30.00 5.91 -40.57
CA ASN A 451 31.22 5.18 -40.29
C ASN A 451 31.89 4.73 -41.59
N THR A 452 33.18 4.42 -41.53
CA THR A 452 33.92 3.84 -42.65
C THR A 452 34.79 2.72 -42.12
N LEU A 453 34.55 1.51 -42.62
CA LEU A 453 35.33 0.32 -42.28
C LEU A 453 36.42 0.15 -43.34
N ASP A 454 37.68 0.18 -42.91
CA ASP A 454 38.80 -0.15 -43.78
C ASP A 454 38.87 -1.68 -43.95
N ILE A 455 38.72 -2.13 -45.18
CA ILE A 455 38.80 -3.55 -45.55
C ILE A 455 40.07 -3.74 -46.38
N ASN A 456 40.81 -4.82 -46.17
CA ASN A 456 42.12 -4.98 -46.84
C ASN A 456 42.00 -5.47 -48.30
N VAL A 457 40.78 -5.65 -48.80
CA VAL A 457 40.46 -6.24 -50.10
C VAL A 457 39.41 -5.39 -50.82
N PRO A 458 39.46 -5.27 -52.16
CA PRO A 458 38.39 -4.64 -52.94
C PRO A 458 37.12 -5.50 -52.82
N VAL A 459 35.93 -4.92 -52.72
CA VAL A 459 34.67 -5.68 -52.60
C VAL A 459 33.81 -5.43 -53.83
N TRP A 460 33.39 -6.50 -54.51
CA TRP A 460 32.58 -6.44 -55.73
C TRP A 460 31.10 -6.70 -55.45
N GLY A 461 30.78 -7.56 -54.50
CA GLY A 461 29.43 -7.84 -54.02
C GLY A 461 29.36 -7.72 -52.50
N LEU A 462 28.26 -7.18 -51.98
CA LEU A 462 28.07 -6.90 -50.57
C LEU A 462 26.67 -7.29 -50.10
N CYS A 463 26.60 -8.15 -49.09
CA CYS A 463 25.37 -8.51 -48.40
C CYS A 463 25.58 -8.47 -46.88
N LEU A 464 24.54 -8.13 -46.11
CA LEU A 464 24.55 -8.21 -44.65
C LEU A 464 23.58 -9.30 -44.19
N VAL A 465 24.07 -10.19 -43.34
CA VAL A 465 23.26 -11.24 -42.70
C VAL A 465 23.53 -11.20 -41.21
N GLU A 466 22.49 -10.96 -40.42
CA GLU A 466 22.64 -10.74 -38.97
C GLU A 466 23.66 -9.61 -38.73
N ASP A 467 24.81 -9.92 -38.14
CA ASP A 467 25.89 -8.98 -37.83
C ASP A 467 27.17 -9.24 -38.66
N GLU A 468 27.05 -9.95 -39.79
CA GLU A 468 28.17 -10.33 -40.66
C GLU A 468 27.98 -9.79 -42.09
N PHE A 469 28.98 -9.05 -42.58
CA PHE A 469 29.07 -8.71 -44.01
C PHE A 469 29.63 -9.89 -44.78
N ILE A 470 28.90 -10.33 -45.80
CA ILE A 470 29.36 -11.30 -46.78
C ILE A 470 29.79 -10.52 -48.01
N THR A 471 31.04 -10.71 -48.40
CA THR A 471 31.69 -9.94 -49.46
C THR A 471 32.30 -10.87 -50.49
N THR A 472 32.24 -10.48 -51.75
CA THR A 472 32.98 -11.16 -52.83
C THR A 472 34.16 -10.31 -53.29
N TYR A 473 35.29 -10.95 -53.55
CA TYR A 473 36.45 -10.35 -54.19
C TYR A 473 37.27 -11.41 -54.89
N ASP A 474 37.74 -11.13 -56.10
CA ASP A 474 38.48 -12.10 -56.93
C ASP A 474 37.82 -13.49 -56.86
N ASN A 475 38.62 -14.54 -56.64
CA ASN A 475 38.18 -15.93 -56.47
C ASN A 475 37.81 -16.29 -55.02
N SER A 476 37.23 -15.35 -54.25
CA SER A 476 36.95 -15.57 -52.82
C SER A 476 35.66 -14.91 -52.34
N ILE A 477 35.01 -15.59 -51.39
CA ILE A 477 33.91 -15.06 -50.57
C ILE A 477 34.41 -14.94 -49.14
N SER A 478 34.26 -13.76 -48.53
CA SER A 478 34.71 -13.50 -47.17
C SER A 478 33.61 -12.97 -46.28
N TRP A 479 33.64 -13.41 -45.02
CA TRP A 479 32.77 -12.93 -43.95
C TRP A 479 33.54 -11.94 -43.10
N LEU A 480 32.98 -10.76 -42.90
CA LEU A 480 33.55 -9.69 -42.09
C LEU A 480 32.56 -9.35 -40.97
N THR A 481 33.06 -9.05 -39.77
CA THR A 481 32.19 -8.55 -38.69
C THR A 481 31.63 -7.18 -39.08
N ALA A 482 30.32 -6.95 -38.96
CA ALA A 482 29.72 -5.66 -39.32
C ALA A 482 30.20 -4.50 -38.42
N ALA A 483 30.62 -4.80 -37.19
CA ALA A 483 31.09 -3.80 -36.23
C ALA A 483 32.46 -3.21 -36.58
N THR A 484 33.42 -4.05 -37.02
CA THR A 484 34.83 -3.63 -37.19
C THR A 484 35.38 -3.86 -38.59
N GLY A 485 34.66 -4.56 -39.47
CA GLY A 485 35.18 -5.01 -40.76
C GLY A 485 36.23 -6.12 -40.66
N ALA A 486 36.49 -6.67 -39.46
CA ALA A 486 37.47 -7.73 -39.27
C ALA A 486 37.01 -9.02 -39.96
N LYS A 487 37.95 -9.67 -40.66
CA LYS A 487 37.70 -10.93 -41.38
C LYS A 487 37.51 -12.09 -40.41
N ILE A 488 36.37 -12.77 -40.54
CA ILE A 488 35.97 -13.96 -39.75
C ILE A 488 36.43 -15.23 -40.46
N LYS A 489 36.06 -15.39 -41.74
CA LYS A 489 36.36 -16.57 -42.56
C LYS A 489 36.38 -16.22 -44.05
N GLU A 490 37.03 -17.07 -44.84
CA GLU A 490 37.11 -16.99 -46.31
C GLU A 490 36.82 -18.35 -46.92
N LEU A 491 36.11 -18.35 -48.03
CA LEU A 491 35.85 -19.51 -48.87
C LEU A 491 36.40 -19.21 -50.27
N PRO A 492 37.39 -19.97 -50.77
CA PRO A 492 37.84 -19.85 -52.14
C PRO A 492 36.78 -20.40 -53.10
N THR A 493 36.57 -19.71 -54.21
CA THR A 493 35.66 -20.10 -55.29
C THR A 493 36.45 -20.55 -56.53
N SER A 494 35.78 -21.28 -57.42
CA SER A 494 36.41 -21.82 -58.64
C SER A 494 36.73 -20.77 -59.70
N ALA A 495 36.16 -19.56 -59.57
CA ALA A 495 36.28 -18.45 -60.51
C ALA A 495 35.96 -17.12 -59.79
N ASP A 496 36.25 -16.01 -60.48
CA ASP A 496 36.11 -14.66 -59.94
C ASP A 496 34.63 -14.34 -59.66
N THR A 497 34.31 -13.74 -58.51
CA THR A 497 32.93 -13.60 -58.01
C THR A 497 32.47 -12.15 -57.84
N ARG A 498 31.43 -11.73 -58.56
CA ARG A 498 31.07 -10.30 -58.70
C ARG A 498 29.91 -9.81 -57.85
N PHE A 499 28.93 -10.66 -57.56
CA PHE A 499 27.75 -10.30 -56.77
C PHE A 499 27.43 -11.41 -55.79
N VAL A 500 26.87 -11.06 -54.62
CA VAL A 500 26.42 -12.04 -53.62
C VAL A 500 25.11 -11.62 -53.00
N THR A 501 24.15 -12.55 -52.98
CA THR A 501 22.88 -12.40 -52.26
C THR A 501 22.74 -13.57 -51.30
N CYS A 502 22.53 -13.30 -50.02
CA CYS A 502 22.37 -14.34 -49.02
C CYS A 502 20.88 -14.55 -48.69
N TYR A 503 20.45 -15.81 -48.69
CA TYR A 503 19.08 -16.19 -48.35
C TYR A 503 18.92 -16.42 -46.84
N LYS A 504 19.82 -17.23 -46.29
CA LYS A 504 19.87 -17.67 -44.88
C LYS A 504 21.32 -17.80 -44.45
N LYS A 505 21.55 -17.92 -43.14
CA LYS A 505 22.89 -18.10 -42.58
C LYS A 505 23.60 -19.28 -43.25
N ASN A 506 24.66 -18.99 -44.00
CA ASN A 506 25.45 -19.92 -44.81
C ASN A 506 24.77 -20.50 -46.08
N GLU A 507 23.76 -19.82 -46.64
CA GLU A 507 23.17 -20.11 -47.96
C GLU A 507 23.18 -18.86 -48.83
N PHE A 508 24.00 -18.85 -49.87
CA PHE A 508 24.24 -17.67 -50.69
C PHE A 508 24.32 -18.01 -52.17
N ILE A 509 23.92 -17.02 -52.97
CA ILE A 509 23.94 -17.05 -54.41
C ILE A 509 24.96 -16.03 -54.88
N TYR A 510 25.82 -16.42 -55.80
CA TYR A 510 26.79 -15.52 -56.39
C TYR A 510 26.96 -15.74 -57.88
N ARG A 511 27.43 -14.68 -58.55
CA ARG A 511 27.74 -14.68 -59.97
C ARG A 511 29.24 -14.87 -60.17
N ASN A 512 29.62 -15.81 -61.03
CA ASN A 512 30.98 -15.94 -61.52
C ASN A 512 31.24 -15.03 -62.74
N VAL A 513 32.52 -14.75 -63.03
CA VAL A 513 32.93 -14.01 -64.23
C VAL A 513 32.52 -14.70 -65.53
N ASP A 514 32.44 -16.03 -65.55
CA ASP A 514 31.91 -16.81 -66.70
C ASP A 514 30.39 -16.69 -66.89
N HIS A 515 29.73 -15.84 -66.09
CA HIS A 515 28.30 -15.55 -66.11
C HIS A 515 27.41 -16.67 -65.55
N SER A 516 27.99 -17.75 -64.99
CA SER A 516 27.22 -18.75 -64.24
C SER A 516 26.73 -18.20 -62.89
N ILE A 517 25.57 -18.69 -62.44
CA ILE A 517 25.03 -18.42 -61.11
C ILE A 517 25.21 -19.65 -60.24
N LYS A 518 25.92 -19.51 -59.13
CA LYS A 518 26.13 -20.60 -58.17
C LYS A 518 25.35 -20.36 -56.89
N PHE A 519 24.65 -21.39 -56.45
CA PHE A 519 24.08 -21.48 -55.11
C PHE A 519 24.98 -22.39 -54.27
N GLU A 520 25.46 -21.89 -53.14
CA GLU A 520 26.28 -22.61 -52.17
C GLU A 520 25.56 -22.67 -50.83
N SER A 521 25.58 -23.84 -50.19
CA SER A 521 25.03 -24.07 -48.85
C SER A 521 26.08 -24.81 -48.01
N ALA A 522 26.23 -24.43 -46.75
CA ALA A 522 27.14 -25.11 -45.81
C ALA A 522 26.86 -26.62 -45.61
N LEU A 523 25.71 -27.12 -46.07
CA LEU A 523 25.37 -28.55 -46.08
C LEU A 523 25.88 -29.31 -47.32
N GLY A 524 26.62 -28.66 -48.22
CA GLY A 524 27.23 -29.28 -49.41
C GLY A 524 26.26 -29.59 -50.55
N LYS A 525 25.02 -29.07 -50.50
CA LYS A 525 23.99 -29.23 -51.54
C LYS A 525 23.85 -27.95 -52.37
N GLY A 526 24.93 -27.53 -53.02
CA GLY A 526 24.92 -26.43 -53.98
C GLY A 526 24.41 -26.83 -55.36
N PHE A 527 24.06 -25.85 -56.19
CA PHE A 527 23.80 -26.06 -57.61
C PHE A 527 24.39 -24.93 -58.45
N GLU A 528 24.67 -25.21 -59.71
CA GLU A 528 25.11 -24.22 -60.69
C GLU A 528 24.02 -24.07 -61.76
N TYR A 529 23.63 -22.82 -62.01
CA TYR A 529 22.64 -22.46 -63.00
C TYR A 529 23.29 -21.72 -64.17
N ASN A 530 23.14 -22.31 -65.35
CA ASN A 530 23.50 -21.72 -66.63
C ASN A 530 22.39 -22.05 -67.64
N HIS A 531 21.99 -21.08 -68.46
CA HIS A 531 20.89 -21.23 -69.40
C HIS A 531 21.16 -20.45 -70.68
N SER A 532 20.86 -21.03 -71.84
CA SER A 532 21.15 -20.43 -73.15
C SER A 532 20.51 -19.06 -73.36
N ASN A 533 19.32 -18.85 -72.77
CA ASN A 533 18.56 -17.60 -72.86
C ASN A 533 18.89 -16.59 -71.73
N LEU A 534 19.85 -16.90 -70.87
CA LEU A 534 20.33 -15.97 -69.84
C LEU A 534 21.65 -15.38 -70.31
N SER A 535 21.71 -14.06 -70.48
CA SER A 535 22.93 -13.36 -70.89
C SER A 535 23.21 -12.20 -69.96
N ASP A 536 24.43 -12.15 -69.44
CA ASP A 536 24.88 -11.17 -68.45
C ASP A 536 23.95 -11.07 -67.23
N PRO A 537 23.94 -12.05 -66.32
CA PRO A 537 23.14 -11.95 -65.12
C PRO A 537 23.75 -10.93 -64.15
N TYR A 538 23.15 -9.76 -64.01
CA TYR A 538 23.68 -8.66 -63.19
C TYR A 538 23.18 -8.67 -61.75
N ASN A 539 22.00 -9.24 -61.51
CA ASN A 539 21.40 -9.23 -60.18
C ASN A 539 20.69 -10.55 -59.89
N GLN A 540 20.82 -11.02 -58.65
CA GLN A 540 20.06 -12.15 -58.13
C GLN A 540 19.31 -11.70 -56.89
N GLU A 541 18.05 -12.08 -56.79
CA GLU A 541 17.21 -11.76 -55.66
C GLU A 541 16.33 -12.95 -55.29
N ILE A 542 15.93 -13.02 -54.02
CA ILE A 542 15.14 -14.14 -53.51
C ILE A 542 13.87 -13.59 -52.89
N ASP A 543 12.72 -14.18 -53.22
CA ASP A 543 11.46 -13.83 -52.56
C ASP A 543 11.33 -14.51 -51.18
N GLU A 544 10.25 -14.22 -50.46
CA GLU A 544 10.02 -14.79 -49.13
C GLU A 544 9.80 -16.31 -49.15
N GLU A 545 9.39 -16.84 -50.29
CA GLU A 545 9.15 -18.27 -50.51
C GLU A 545 10.47 -19.02 -50.81
N GLY A 546 11.55 -18.28 -51.08
CA GLY A 546 12.85 -18.84 -51.44
C GLY A 546 13.03 -19.05 -52.95
N ASN A 547 12.11 -18.58 -53.79
CA ASN A 547 12.30 -18.64 -55.23
C ASN A 547 13.38 -17.64 -55.63
N ILE A 548 14.22 -18.06 -56.58
CA ILE A 548 15.41 -17.32 -56.98
C ILE A 548 15.10 -16.61 -58.30
N TYR A 549 15.33 -15.31 -58.34
CA TYR A 549 15.14 -14.49 -59.52
C TYR A 549 16.48 -13.99 -60.01
N ILE A 550 16.80 -14.29 -61.25
CA ILE A 550 18.05 -13.90 -61.88
C ILE A 550 17.73 -12.91 -63.00
N VAL A 551 18.23 -11.69 -62.87
CA VAL A 551 18.05 -10.60 -63.83
C VAL A 551 19.12 -10.70 -64.91
N GLY A 552 18.70 -11.06 -66.12
CA GLY A 552 19.53 -11.07 -67.31
C GLY A 552 19.56 -9.69 -67.97
N TYR A 553 20.69 -9.00 -67.87
CA TYR A 553 20.87 -7.66 -68.38
C TYR A 553 20.82 -7.64 -69.91
N SER A 554 21.67 -8.44 -70.57
CA SER A 554 21.78 -8.48 -72.03
C SER A 554 20.65 -9.30 -72.66
N SER A 555 20.12 -10.29 -71.95
CA SER A 555 18.98 -11.10 -72.40
C SER A 555 17.61 -10.44 -72.16
N ASN A 556 17.58 -9.27 -71.48
CA ASN A 556 16.38 -8.49 -71.19
C ASN A 556 15.23 -9.32 -70.59
N ASN A 557 15.56 -10.18 -69.63
CA ASN A 557 14.62 -11.12 -69.02
C ASN A 557 14.96 -11.40 -67.55
N ILE A 558 14.00 -11.99 -66.85
CA ILE A 558 14.15 -12.43 -65.46
C ILE A 558 13.84 -13.92 -65.42
N HIS A 559 14.80 -14.71 -64.97
CA HIS A 559 14.61 -16.14 -64.77
C HIS A 559 14.14 -16.38 -63.34
N GLN A 560 13.00 -17.06 -63.18
CA GLN A 560 12.51 -17.48 -61.87
C GLN A 560 12.83 -18.97 -61.69
N LEU A 561 13.52 -19.32 -60.61
CA LEU A 561 13.88 -20.68 -60.24
C LEU A 561 13.24 -21.06 -58.91
N THR A 562 13.03 -22.36 -58.71
CA THR A 562 12.70 -22.91 -57.40
C THR A 562 13.86 -22.70 -56.41
N PRO A 563 13.63 -22.86 -55.10
CA PRO A 563 14.71 -22.87 -54.11
C PRO A 563 15.79 -23.95 -54.37
N THR A 564 15.47 -24.96 -55.19
CA THR A 564 16.38 -26.05 -55.58
C THR A 564 17.07 -25.82 -56.93
N GLY A 565 16.87 -24.67 -57.57
CA GLY A 565 17.54 -24.30 -58.82
C GLY A 565 16.87 -24.78 -60.10
N GLN A 566 15.65 -25.31 -60.03
CA GLN A 566 14.89 -25.70 -61.22
C GLN A 566 14.22 -24.48 -61.83
N LEU A 567 14.34 -24.30 -63.15
CA LEU A 567 13.70 -23.21 -63.87
C LEU A 567 12.18 -23.34 -63.80
N ILE A 568 11.51 -22.36 -63.19
CA ILE A 568 10.06 -22.23 -63.18
C ILE A 568 9.61 -21.59 -64.49
N ARG A 569 10.21 -20.44 -64.84
CA ARG A 569 9.88 -19.68 -66.05
C ARG A 569 10.92 -18.61 -66.38
N ILE A 570 10.87 -18.13 -67.61
CA ILE A 570 11.62 -16.96 -68.09
C ILE A 570 10.62 -15.86 -68.36
N ILE A 571 10.86 -14.68 -67.82
CA ILE A 571 9.96 -13.53 -67.87
C ILE A 571 10.64 -12.44 -68.70
N PRO A 572 10.28 -12.27 -69.98
CA PRO A 572 10.71 -11.14 -70.77
C PRO A 572 10.28 -9.83 -70.10
N VAL A 573 11.16 -8.82 -70.08
CA VAL A 573 10.79 -7.50 -69.54
C VAL A 573 9.61 -6.89 -70.33
N SER A 574 9.50 -7.19 -71.62
CA SER A 574 8.36 -6.78 -72.46
C SER A 574 7.01 -7.28 -71.96
N ASP A 575 6.99 -8.41 -71.25
CA ASP A 575 5.77 -9.00 -70.69
C ASP A 575 5.38 -8.33 -69.37
N ILE A 576 6.35 -7.69 -68.70
CA ILE A 576 6.12 -6.85 -67.52
C ILE A 576 5.62 -5.48 -67.96
N ASP A 577 6.35 -4.83 -68.88
CA ASP A 577 5.96 -3.57 -69.52
C ASP A 577 6.58 -3.44 -70.91
N SER A 578 5.73 -3.57 -71.94
CA SER A 578 6.13 -3.47 -73.35
C SER A 578 6.71 -2.10 -73.76
N THR A 579 6.51 -1.06 -72.95
CA THR A 579 7.01 0.30 -73.25
C THR A 579 8.48 0.49 -72.87
N ILE A 580 9.05 -0.43 -72.09
CA ILE A 580 10.43 -0.34 -71.61
C ILE A 580 11.39 -0.95 -72.62
N THR A 581 12.39 -0.16 -73.01
CA THR A 581 13.44 -0.56 -73.94
C THR A 581 14.81 -0.70 -73.28
N GLY A 582 14.91 -0.40 -71.97
CA GLY A 582 16.12 -0.51 -71.19
C GLY A 582 16.39 -1.93 -70.68
N CYS A 583 17.68 -2.24 -70.48
CA CYS A 583 18.12 -3.48 -69.84
C CYS A 583 17.84 -3.45 -68.33
N PRO A 584 17.23 -4.50 -67.75
CA PRO A 584 16.95 -4.56 -66.32
C PRO A 584 18.27 -4.70 -65.56
N TRP A 585 18.38 -3.96 -64.46
CA TRP A 585 19.63 -3.81 -63.72
C TRP A 585 19.56 -4.49 -62.37
N VAL A 586 18.74 -3.97 -61.46
CA VAL A 586 18.59 -4.48 -60.09
C VAL A 586 17.11 -4.71 -59.79
N MET A 587 16.84 -5.87 -59.19
CA MET A 587 15.55 -6.23 -58.63
C MET A 587 15.67 -6.34 -57.11
N ARG A 588 14.69 -5.82 -56.37
CA ARG A 588 14.66 -5.88 -54.90
C ARG A 588 13.24 -6.09 -54.39
N PHE A 589 13.00 -7.18 -53.66
CA PHE A 589 11.72 -7.37 -52.98
C PHE A 589 11.58 -6.44 -51.79
N LYS A 590 10.37 -5.94 -51.58
CA LYS A 590 9.98 -5.35 -50.30
C LYS A 590 9.71 -6.49 -49.32
N ARG A 591 10.49 -6.54 -48.24
CA ARG A 591 10.32 -7.49 -47.13
C ARG A 591 8.86 -7.52 -46.68
N ASN A 592 8.30 -8.71 -46.47
CA ASN A 592 6.92 -8.90 -46.05
C ASN A 592 5.93 -9.15 -47.21
N THR A 593 6.36 -9.04 -48.48
CA THR A 593 5.43 -8.80 -49.61
C THR A 593 5.88 -9.40 -50.94
N ASN A 594 4.93 -9.63 -51.84
CA ASN A 594 5.16 -10.03 -53.24
C ASN A 594 5.49 -8.83 -54.16
N ARG A 595 5.80 -7.67 -53.58
CA ARG A 595 6.13 -6.46 -54.34
C ARG A 595 7.63 -6.31 -54.46
N PHE A 596 8.08 -5.95 -55.65
CA PHE A 596 9.48 -5.69 -55.91
C PHE A 596 9.67 -4.42 -56.72
N LEU A 597 10.85 -3.83 -56.56
CA LEU A 597 11.35 -2.77 -57.41
C LEU A 597 12.20 -3.38 -58.51
N LEU A 598 11.97 -2.96 -59.76
CA LEU A 598 12.84 -3.27 -60.89
C LEU A 598 13.40 -1.97 -61.45
N THR A 599 14.71 -1.90 -61.52
CA THR A 599 15.46 -0.73 -62.02
C THR A 599 16.10 -1.05 -63.38
N PHE A 600 16.42 -0.02 -64.14
CA PHE A 600 17.04 -0.12 -65.46
C PHE A 600 18.31 0.73 -65.50
N HIS A 601 19.26 0.37 -66.37
CA HIS A 601 20.50 1.14 -66.52
C HIS A 601 20.22 2.61 -66.84
N ALA A 602 21.09 3.49 -66.33
CA ALA A 602 20.92 4.93 -66.05
C ALA A 602 20.52 5.87 -67.21
N SER A 603 20.11 5.34 -68.37
CA SER A 603 19.64 6.09 -69.53
C SER A 603 18.31 5.60 -70.12
N ALA A 604 17.64 4.59 -69.54
CA ALA A 604 16.65 3.82 -70.31
C ALA A 604 15.31 3.43 -69.63
N GLY A 605 14.93 3.95 -68.45
CA GLY A 605 13.55 3.73 -67.96
C GLY A 605 13.25 4.18 -66.52
N PRO A 606 11.95 4.30 -66.16
CA PRO A 606 11.54 4.57 -64.78
C PRO A 606 11.80 3.36 -63.88
N VAL A 607 11.82 3.57 -62.56
CA VAL A 607 11.81 2.43 -61.62
C VAL A 607 10.41 1.86 -61.55
N LEU A 608 10.26 0.59 -61.86
CA LEU A 608 8.98 -0.09 -61.76
C LEU A 608 8.75 -0.59 -60.35
N VAL A 609 7.54 -0.37 -59.86
CA VAL A 609 7.01 -1.08 -58.70
C VAL A 609 6.08 -2.17 -59.23
N CYS A 610 6.51 -3.42 -59.10
CA CYS A 610 5.80 -4.58 -59.60
C CYS A 610 5.23 -5.42 -58.44
N GLU A 611 4.20 -6.19 -58.72
CA GLU A 611 3.60 -7.19 -57.83
C GLU A 611 3.46 -8.52 -58.59
N ILE A 612 3.77 -9.62 -57.92
CA ILE A 612 3.54 -10.97 -58.45
C ILE A 612 2.12 -11.40 -58.08
N GLU A 613 1.30 -11.71 -59.08
CA GLU A 613 -0.12 -12.11 -58.95
C GLU A 613 -0.33 -13.60 -58.68
#